data_AF-F2AXG9-F1
#
_entry.id   AF-F2AXG9-F1
#
_cell.length_a   1.000
_cell.length_b   1.000
_cell.length_c   1.000
_cell.angle_alpha   90.00
_cell.angle_beta   90.00
_cell.angle_gamma   90.00
#
_symmetry.space_group_name_H-M   'P 1'
#
loop_
_entity.id
_entity.type
_entity.pdbx_description
1 polymer ?
#
loop_
_entity_poly.entity_id
_entity_poly.type
_entity_poly.pdbx_seq_one_letter_code
_entity_poly.pdbx_strand_id
1 'polypeptide(L)' 'MGGNVFETGRLTLAQNGEYSHLDEHIDSGDDSGKVHFGIVRWVGKKVEHLQGKIGEDRPSGFPYTKDSTAGYSLMKRT' A
#
# COMPACT_ATOMS: atom_id res chain seq x y z
N MET A 1 -21.72 -3.62 -12.81
CA MET A 1 -21.27 -2.38 -13.46
C MET A 1 -19.75 -2.36 -13.35
N GLY A 2 -19.02 -2.47 -14.47
CA GLY A 2 -17.56 -2.49 -14.48
C GLY A 2 -17.04 -1.17 -15.03
N GLY A 3 -16.94 -0.16 -14.16
CA GLY A 3 -16.17 1.05 -14.47
C GLY A 3 -14.70 0.79 -14.17
N ASN A 4 -13.80 1.43 -14.92
CA ASN A 4 -12.39 1.44 -14.55
C ASN A 4 -12.26 2.09 -13.17
N VAL A 5 -11.67 1.37 -12.22
CA VAL A 5 -11.36 1.93 -10.90
C VAL A 5 -10.17 2.87 -11.09
N PHE A 6 -10.39 4.15 -10.83
CA PHE A 6 -9.34 5.15 -10.73
C PHE A 6 -8.90 5.29 -9.28
N GLU A 7 -7.59 5.26 -9.05
CA GLU A 7 -6.99 5.42 -7.74
C GLU A 7 -5.90 6.49 -7.80
N THR A 8 -5.83 7.33 -6.77
CA THR A 8 -4.80 8.35 -6.60
C THR A 8 -3.97 8.05 -5.36
N GLY A 9 -2.64 8.08 -5.49
CA GLY A 9 -1.72 7.73 -4.41
C GLY A 9 -1.01 8.92 -3.77
N ARG A 10 -0.88 8.94 -2.44
CA ARG A 10 -0.01 9.84 -1.68
C ARG A 10 1.18 9.08 -1.10
N LEU A 11 2.38 9.41 -1.58
CA LEU A 11 3.63 8.91 -1.01
C LEU A 11 4.18 9.91 0.03
N THR A 12 4.34 9.47 1.27
CA THR A 12 4.98 10.25 2.34
C THR A 12 6.27 9.58 2.76
N LEU A 13 7.40 10.23 2.47
CA LEU A 13 8.74 9.73 2.82
C LEU A 13 8.95 9.82 4.33
N ALA A 14 9.24 8.70 4.99
CA ALA A 14 9.58 8.74 6.42
C ALA A 14 11.04 9.18 6.62
N GLN A 15 11.28 9.95 7.68
CA GLN A 15 12.61 10.44 8.04
C GLN A 15 13.53 9.37 8.63
N ASN A 16 12.97 8.30 9.20
CA ASN A 16 13.75 7.23 9.83
C ASN A 16 14.39 6.26 8.83
N GLY A 17 14.00 6.33 7.54
CA GLY A 17 14.54 5.47 6.48
C GLY A 17 14.11 4.01 6.52
N GLU A 18 13.24 3.61 7.45
CA GLU A 18 12.79 2.21 7.55
C GLU A 18 11.78 1.85 6.46
N TYR A 19 10.81 2.73 6.21
CA TYR A 19 9.80 2.63 5.16
C TYR A 19 9.08 3.96 4.97
N SER A 20 8.44 4.18 3.83
CA SER A 20 7.59 5.34 3.53
C SER A 20 6.12 4.91 3.55
N HIS A 21 5.21 5.84 3.84
CA HIS A 21 3.77 5.57 3.73
C HIS A 21 3.31 5.75 2.29
N LEU A 22 2.48 4.82 1.81
CA LEU A 22 1.82 4.89 0.52
C LEU A 22 0.33 4.70 0.74
N ASP A 23 -0.44 5.78 0.62
CA ASP A 23 -1.89 5.75 0.83
C ASP A 23 -2.59 5.91 -0.53
N GLU A 24 -3.48 5.00 -0.90
CA GLU A 24 -4.19 4.99 -2.18
C GLU A 24 -5.67 5.30 -1.96
N HIS A 25 -6.14 6.40 -2.52
CA HIS A 25 -7.52 6.86 -2.47
C HIS A 25 -8.28 6.33 -3.67
N ILE A 26 -9.43 5.70 -3.42
CA ILE A 26 -10.29 5.17 -4.47
C ILE A 26 -11.25 6.26 -4.93
N ASP A 27 -11.11 6.70 -6.17
CA ASP A 27 -11.82 7.85 -6.72
C ASP A 27 -13.15 7.47 -7.40
N SER A 28 -13.36 6.18 -7.69
CA SER A 28 -14.54 5.71 -8.41
C SER A 28 -14.87 4.24 -8.13
N GLY A 29 -16.14 3.87 -8.26
CA GLY A 29 -16.64 2.51 -8.03
C GLY A 29 -17.33 2.34 -6.68
N ASP A 30 -17.66 1.10 -6.32
CA ASP A 30 -18.40 0.78 -5.08
C ASP A 30 -17.61 1.15 -3.80
N ASP A 31 -16.29 1.24 -3.91
CA ASP A 31 -15.38 1.61 -2.83
C ASP A 31 -14.92 3.08 -2.88
N SER A 32 -15.55 3.91 -3.73
CA SER A 32 -15.23 5.34 -3.86
C SER A 32 -15.23 6.06 -2.50
N GLY A 33 -14.22 6.90 -2.27
CA GLY A 33 -14.03 7.65 -1.02
C GLY A 33 -13.34 6.86 0.09
N LYS A 34 -13.07 5.57 -0.12
CA LYS A 34 -12.25 4.76 0.79
C LYS A 34 -10.77 4.90 0.46
N VAL A 35 -9.94 4.50 1.42
CA VAL A 35 -8.49 4.59 1.34
C VAL A 35 -7.88 3.24 1.68
N HIS A 36 -6.87 2.85 0.92
CA HIS A 36 -5.94 1.82 1.29
C HIS A 36 -4.72 2.44 1.95
N PHE A 37 -4.42 2.02 3.18
CA PHE A 37 -3.22 2.48 3.88
C PHE A 37 -2.09 1.45 3.72
N GLY A 38 -0.94 1.91 3.23
CA GLY A 38 0.20 1.04 2.94
C GLY A 38 1.55 1.61 3.38
N ILE A 39 2.56 0.76 3.29
CA ILE A 39 3.97 1.09 3.52
C ILE A 39 4.85 0.51 2.42
N VAL A 40 5.88 1.25 2.02
CA VAL A 40 6.83 0.83 0.99
C VAL A 40 8.27 1.01 1.44
N ARG A 41 9.16 0.12 1.03
CA ARG A 41 10.61 0.28 1.25
C ARG A 41 11.43 -0.32 0.12
N TRP A 42 12.70 0.07 0.06
CA TRP A 42 13.68 -0.60 -0.77
C TRP A 42 14.21 -1.87 -0.10
N VAL A 43 14.22 -2.98 -0.84
CA VAL A 43 14.89 -4.24 -0.46
C VAL A 43 15.85 -4.60 -1.57
N GLY A 44 17.12 -4.22 -1.41
CA GLY A 44 18.13 -4.30 -2.47
C GLY A 44 17.72 -3.44 -3.67
N LYS A 45 17.44 -4.09 -4.82
CA LYS A 45 17.02 -3.42 -6.07
C LYS A 45 15.51 -3.47 -6.32
N LYS A 46 14.73 -3.89 -5.33
CA LYS A 46 13.28 -4.07 -5.43
C LYS A 46 12.55 -3.13 -4.48
N VAL A 47 11.31 -2.81 -4.78
CA VAL A 47 10.39 -2.11 -3.89
C VAL A 47 9.47 -3.15 -3.27
N GLU A 48 9.49 -3.25 -1.95
CA GLU A 48 8.56 -4.04 -1.19
C GLU A 48 7.40 -3.15 -0.75
N HIS A 49 6.17 -3.61 -0.97
CA HIS A 49 4.93 -2.90 -0.66
C HIS A 49 4.01 -3.81 0.14
N LEU A 50 3.57 -3.31 1.30
CA LEU A 50 2.49 -3.90 2.08
C LEU A 50 1.33 -2.91 2.18
N GLN A 51 0.12 -3.43 2.03
CA GLN A 51 -1.11 -2.63 1.98
C GLN A 51 -2.20 -3.27 2.81
N GLY A 52 -2.81 -2.52 3.71
CA GLY A 52 -4.01 -2.95 4.43
C GLY A 52 -5.18 -3.12 3.45
N LYS A 53 -6.15 -3.95 3.81
CA LYS A 53 -7.41 -4.00 3.05
C LYS A 53 -8.14 -2.67 3.18
N ILE A 54 -9.10 -2.44 2.30
CA ILE A 54 -9.94 -1.25 2.31
C ILE A 54 -10.55 -1.04 3.71
N GLY A 55 -10.27 0.10 4.32
CA GLY A 55 -10.78 0.46 5.66
C GLY A 55 -10.07 -0.20 6.83
N GLU A 56 -9.02 -1.00 6.60
CA GLU A 56 -8.12 -1.49 7.66
C GLU A 56 -7.00 -0.48 7.94
N ASP A 57 -6.41 -0.58 9.14
CA ASP A 57 -5.29 0.26 9.53
C ASP A 57 -4.02 0.01 8.71
N ARG A 58 -3.15 1.01 8.66
CA ARG A 58 -1.82 0.89 8.05
C ARG A 58 -1.02 -0.24 8.72
N PRO A 59 -0.32 -1.09 7.95
CA PRO A 59 0.64 -2.04 8.51
C PRO A 59 1.70 -1.32 9.36
N SER A 60 2.01 -1.84 10.54
CA SER A 60 3.01 -1.26 11.45
C SER A 60 4.46 -1.57 11.06
N GLY A 61 4.65 -2.39 10.02
CA GLY A 61 5.95 -2.83 9.54
C GLY A 61 5.80 -3.95 8.51
N PHE A 62 6.83 -4.77 8.34
CA PHE A 62 6.87 -5.87 7.37
C PHE A 62 6.80 -7.23 8.07
N PRO A 63 5.63 -7.64 8.62
CA PRO A 63 5.46 -8.95 9.20
C PRO A 63 5.45 -10.00 8.09
N TYR A 64 6.45 -10.88 8.07
CA TYR A 64 6.52 -12.00 7.13
C TYR A 64 5.71 -13.23 7.61
N THR A 65 4.77 -13.02 8.52
CA THR A 65 3.96 -14.10 9.08
C THR A 65 2.84 -14.47 8.11
N LYS A 66 2.43 -15.74 8.14
CA LYS A 66 1.28 -16.22 7.35
C LYS A 66 -0.05 -15.61 7.79
N ASP A 67 -0.08 -15.05 8.99
CA ASP A 67 -1.26 -14.44 9.61
C ASP A 67 -1.40 -12.95 9.27
N SER A 68 -0.46 -12.37 8.50
CA SER A 68 -0.59 -11.00 8.02
C SER A 68 -1.81 -10.86 7.12
N THR A 69 -2.72 -9.95 7.46
CA THR A 69 -3.91 -9.65 6.65
C THR A 69 -3.62 -8.67 5.51
N ALA A 70 -2.44 -8.05 5.52
CA ALA A 70 -2.02 -7.09 4.52
C ALA A 70 -1.66 -7.78 3.19
N GLY A 71 -2.06 -7.17 2.09
CA GLY A 71 -1.59 -7.53 0.76
C GLY A 71 -0.09 -7.28 0.63
N TYR A 72 0.62 -8.21 -0.01
CA TYR A 72 2.07 -8.17 -0.18
C TYR A 72 2.44 -8.11 -1.66
N SER A 73 3.34 -7.21 -2.03
CA SER A 73 3.91 -7.13 -3.38
C SER A 73 5.40 -6.80 -3.33
N LEU A 74 6.18 -7.45 -4.20
CA LEU A 74 7.60 -7.18 -4.39
C LEU A 74 7.89 -6.84 -5.85
N MET A 75 8.11 -5.56 -6.11
CA MET A 75 8.20 -4.99 -7.45
C MET A 75 9.67 -4.77 -7.85
N LYS A 76 9.98 -5.05 -9.12
CA LYS A 76 11.28 -4.70 -9.70
C LYS A 76 11.17 -3.32 -10.35
N ARG A 77 12.23 -2.52 -10.26
CA ARG A 77 12.37 -1.35 -11.13
C ARG A 77 12.54 -1.85 -12.57
N THR A 78 11.56 -1.57 -13.41
CA THR A 78 11.60 -1.80 -14.87
C THR A 78 12.48 -0.76 -15.54
#